data_AF-A0A2P8GKU4-F1
#
_entry.id   AF-A0A2P8GKU4-F1
#
_cell.length_a   1.000
_cell.length_b   1.000
_cell.length_c   1.000
_cell.angle_alpha   90.00
_cell.angle_beta   90.00
_cell.angle_gamma   90.00
#
_symmetry.space_group_name_H-M   'P 1'
#
loop_
_entity.id
_entity.type
_entity.pdbx_description
1 polymer ?
#
loop_
_entity_poly.entity_id
_entity_poly.type
_entity_poly.pdbx_seq_one_letter_code
_entity_poly.pdbx_strand_id
1 'polypeptide(L)'
;MAEAPEIRVIVKDFRAVASADILINGITVVAGENGSGKSSISKLLYYLYKTVADYDAVIKRSLRGSLNKFFTFIEIINQDLRGVAPQQVVDFVRSQLKELNEEMDKEDFELNPVKFMALLEHVQAALYENINQQNIEPRKEQRIKRILRDILDTREEADEPLADSFKKLKQLISRNFADAVRMIGLRPTFVFESELQKLFTVNDLPKVFQVEEYGSPIVSLDSDTLAIPYNIKNAIYIDSPMMFHAGMSNNGYWEDLYELLGKKGDNVYRITEIISKEIIQGDIEVEEVYFTKDFKFKRNDGKVFNLMDVATGIKSFSIILQLLKNGSITDKTLLIIDEPESNLHPQWIIEYARIIVLLNKELGVKFFLATHNPDMVSAIRYISEKQGTLDKVNFYLAEKAEEKFKYNYTYLNKEIDPIFASFNIALDRINQYGI
;
A
#
# COMPACT_ATOMS: atom_id res chain seq x y z
N MET A 1 -28.67 -22.41 -10.01
CA MET A 1 -27.68 -22.09 -8.96
C MET A 1 -27.49 -20.59 -8.99
N ALA A 2 -27.56 -19.90 -7.85
CA ALA A 2 -27.17 -18.49 -7.80
C ALA A 2 -25.68 -18.41 -8.18
N GLU A 3 -25.32 -17.45 -9.04
CA GLU A 3 -23.93 -17.20 -9.39
C GLU A 3 -23.15 -16.82 -8.11
N ALA A 4 -21.98 -17.43 -7.91
CA ALA A 4 -21.14 -17.07 -6.78
C ALA A 4 -20.74 -15.59 -6.88
N PRO A 5 -20.68 -14.85 -5.77
CA PRO A 5 -20.26 -13.46 -5.82
C PRO A 5 -18.84 -13.34 -6.38
N GLU A 6 -18.56 -12.26 -7.13
CA GLU A 6 -17.21 -12.03 -7.65
C GLU A 6 -16.21 -11.98 -6.51
N ILE A 7 -16.53 -11.25 -5.43
CA ILE A 7 -15.69 -11.13 -4.24
C ILE A 7 -16.56 -11.07 -2.98
N ARG A 8 -16.22 -11.87 -1.98
CA ARG A 8 -16.87 -11.89 -0.66
C ARG A 8 -15.83 -11.77 0.45
N VAL A 9 -16.08 -10.89 1.41
CA VAL A 9 -15.17 -10.54 2.49
C VAL A 9 -15.83 -10.86 3.82
N ILE A 10 -15.24 -11.76 4.59
CA ILE A 10 -15.72 -12.20 5.89
C ILE A 10 -14.73 -11.75 6.94
N VAL A 11 -15.20 -10.95 7.90
CA VAL A 11 -14.41 -10.48 9.05
C VAL A 11 -15.17 -10.78 10.33
N LYS A 12 -14.51 -11.36 11.33
CA LYS A 12 -15.08 -11.50 12.69
C LYS A 12 -14.07 -11.11 13.75
N ASP A 13 -14.61 -10.48 14.79
CA ASP A 13 -13.89 -10.02 15.98
C ASP A 13 -12.60 -9.28 15.63
N PHE A 14 -12.78 -8.07 15.11
CA PHE A 14 -11.71 -7.19 14.68
C PHE A 14 -12.01 -5.76 15.10
N ARG A 15 -11.35 -5.29 16.16
CA ARG A 15 -11.60 -3.95 16.73
C ARG A 15 -13.10 -3.76 17.02
N ALA A 16 -13.73 -2.72 16.46
CA ALA A 16 -15.16 -2.46 16.60
C ALA A 16 -16.05 -3.40 15.77
N VAL A 17 -15.50 -4.19 14.85
CA VAL A 17 -16.26 -5.15 14.03
C VAL A 17 -16.46 -6.44 14.81
N ALA A 18 -17.71 -6.77 15.13
CA ALA A 18 -18.08 -8.10 15.65
C ALA A 18 -18.20 -9.11 14.50
N SER A 19 -18.97 -8.76 13.48
CA SER A 19 -19.10 -9.57 12.26
C SER A 19 -19.38 -8.71 11.04
N ALA A 20 -18.77 -9.08 9.92
CA ALA A 20 -19.04 -8.51 8.62
C ALA A 20 -18.94 -9.59 7.53
N ASP A 21 -19.91 -9.59 6.63
CA ASP A 21 -19.97 -10.44 5.43
C ASP A 21 -20.36 -9.55 4.25
N ILE A 22 -19.36 -9.09 3.50
CA ILE A 22 -19.47 -7.99 2.55
C ILE A 22 -19.13 -8.47 1.14
N LEU A 23 -20.02 -8.17 0.19
CA LEU A 23 -19.83 -8.42 -1.24
C LEU A 23 -19.19 -7.21 -1.93
N ILE A 24 -18.13 -7.44 -2.71
CA ILE A 24 -17.43 -6.42 -3.50
C ILE A 24 -17.59 -6.73 -5.00
N ASN A 25 -18.75 -6.40 -5.55
CA ASN A 25 -19.13 -6.68 -6.94
C ASN A 25 -19.60 -5.39 -7.66
N GLY A 26 -18.71 -4.42 -7.79
CA GLY A 26 -19.03 -3.08 -8.31
C GLY A 26 -18.83 -2.01 -7.25
N ILE A 27 -19.90 -1.35 -6.79
CA ILE A 27 -19.83 -0.34 -5.74
C ILE A 27 -20.38 -0.90 -4.43
N THR A 28 -19.56 -0.90 -3.39
CA THR A 28 -19.94 -1.32 -2.05
C THR A 28 -19.96 -0.11 -1.14
N VAL A 29 -21.11 0.21 -0.55
CA VAL A 29 -21.27 1.33 0.36
C VAL A 29 -21.54 0.81 1.76
N VAL A 30 -20.70 1.21 2.69
CA VAL A 30 -20.77 0.86 4.10
C VAL A 30 -21.06 2.11 4.89
N ALA A 31 -22.25 2.17 5.49
CA ALA A 31 -22.71 3.27 6.32
C ALA A 31 -22.69 2.91 7.82
N GLY A 32 -22.54 3.91 8.68
CA GLY A 32 -22.74 3.77 10.12
C GLY A 32 -22.07 4.88 10.92
N GLU A 33 -22.30 4.90 12.24
CA GLU A 33 -21.72 5.90 13.14
C GLU A 33 -20.17 5.90 13.16
N ASN A 34 -19.57 7.00 13.59
CA ASN A 34 -18.11 7.08 13.77
C ASN A 34 -17.64 6.07 14.83
N GLY A 35 -16.52 5.42 14.55
CA GLY A 35 -15.99 4.36 15.43
C GLY A 35 -16.59 2.97 15.20
N SER A 36 -17.48 2.78 14.23
CA SER A 36 -18.09 1.45 13.96
C SER A 36 -17.17 0.42 13.29
N GLY A 37 -15.92 0.78 12.99
CA GLY A 37 -14.92 -0.13 12.39
C GLY A 37 -14.76 -0.02 10.87
N LYS A 38 -15.48 0.87 10.19
CA LYS A 38 -15.45 1.02 8.71
C LYS A 38 -14.04 1.19 8.16
N SER A 39 -13.29 2.17 8.66
CA SER A 39 -11.89 2.39 8.26
C SER A 39 -10.94 1.24 8.61
N SER A 40 -11.29 0.40 9.58
CA SER A 40 -10.50 -0.80 9.87
C SER A 40 -10.69 -1.85 8.78
N ILE A 41 -11.92 -2.05 8.29
CA ILE A 41 -12.19 -2.92 7.13
C ILE A 41 -11.54 -2.35 5.86
N SER A 42 -11.66 -1.03 5.63
CA SER A 42 -11.01 -0.35 4.49
C SER A 42 -9.51 -0.62 4.44
N LYS A 43 -8.82 -0.44 5.57
CA LYS A 43 -7.38 -0.72 5.69
C LYS A 43 -7.09 -2.20 5.48
N LEU A 44 -7.86 -3.10 6.09
CA LEU A 44 -7.68 -4.54 5.96
C LEU A 44 -7.76 -4.98 4.48
N LEU A 45 -8.72 -4.46 3.72
CA LEU A 45 -8.86 -4.72 2.29
C LEU A 45 -7.73 -4.14 1.45
N TYR A 46 -7.33 -2.89 1.74
CA TYR A 46 -6.22 -2.25 1.05
C TYR A 46 -4.93 -3.06 1.22
N TYR A 47 -4.57 -3.42 2.46
CA TYR A 47 -3.35 -4.16 2.73
C TYR A 47 -3.39 -5.61 2.25
N LEU A 48 -4.57 -6.23 2.19
CA LEU A 48 -4.75 -7.53 1.54
C LEU A 48 -4.33 -7.43 0.08
N TYR A 49 -5.00 -6.58 -0.70
CA TYR A 49 -4.75 -6.53 -2.14
C TYR A 49 -3.38 -5.96 -2.47
N LYS A 50 -2.85 -5.02 -1.67
CA LYS A 50 -1.44 -4.59 -1.77
C LYS A 50 -0.49 -5.76 -1.59
N THR A 51 -0.68 -6.57 -0.55
CA THR A 51 0.25 -7.69 -0.28
C THR A 51 0.11 -8.81 -1.30
N VAL A 52 -1.11 -9.15 -1.70
CA VAL A 52 -1.37 -10.30 -2.55
C VAL A 52 -1.10 -9.98 -4.03
N ALA A 53 -1.40 -8.75 -4.48
CA ALA A 53 -1.09 -8.34 -5.85
C ALA A 53 0.41 -8.04 -6.03
N ASP A 54 1.05 -7.36 -5.06
CA ASP A 54 2.47 -6.99 -5.12
C ASP A 54 3.36 -7.93 -4.29
N TYR A 55 2.96 -9.20 -4.20
CA TYR A 55 3.60 -10.18 -3.31
C TYR A 55 5.11 -10.29 -3.57
N ASP A 56 5.52 -10.38 -4.83
CA ASP A 56 6.92 -10.45 -5.23
C ASP A 56 7.71 -9.23 -4.77
N ALA A 57 7.12 -8.03 -4.90
CA ALA A 57 7.74 -6.79 -4.46
C ALA A 57 7.87 -6.73 -2.93
N VAL A 58 6.89 -7.24 -2.18
CA VAL A 58 6.95 -7.36 -0.71
C VAL A 58 8.13 -8.25 -0.30
N ILE A 59 8.29 -9.42 -0.94
CA ILE A 59 9.41 -10.32 -0.65
C ILE A 59 10.76 -9.69 -1.02
N LYS A 60 10.84 -9.07 -2.20
CA LYS A 60 12.05 -8.37 -2.65
C LYS A 60 12.47 -7.23 -1.72
N ARG A 61 11.52 -6.44 -1.21
CA ARG A 61 11.77 -5.39 -0.21
C ARG A 61 12.27 -5.97 1.11
N SER A 62 11.70 -7.10 1.55
CA SER A 62 12.17 -7.82 2.74
C SER A 62 13.61 -8.32 2.58
N LEU A 63 13.93 -8.91 1.41
CA LEU A 63 15.29 -9.33 1.06
C LEU A 63 16.27 -8.14 1.07
N ARG A 64 15.92 -7.02 0.44
CA ARG A 64 16.70 -5.77 0.46
C ARG A 64 16.98 -5.32 1.89
N GLY A 65 15.96 -5.28 2.74
CA GLY A 65 16.10 -4.98 4.16
C GLY A 65 17.09 -5.91 4.88
N SER A 66 17.03 -7.21 4.60
CA SER A 66 17.96 -8.21 5.18
C SER A 66 19.42 -8.01 4.75
N LEU A 67 19.65 -7.41 3.58
CA LEU A 67 20.98 -7.17 3.01
C LEU A 67 21.56 -5.80 3.38
N ASN A 68 20.82 -4.92 4.06
CA ASN A 68 21.31 -3.59 4.44
C ASN A 68 22.63 -3.64 5.21
N LYS A 69 22.75 -4.55 6.20
CA LYS A 69 24.00 -4.72 6.96
C LYS A 69 25.18 -5.15 6.06
N PHE A 70 24.91 -5.95 5.02
CA PHE A 70 25.93 -6.33 4.05
C PHE A 70 26.43 -5.13 3.25
N PHE A 71 25.54 -4.27 2.74
CA PHE A 71 25.96 -3.08 2.00
C PHE A 71 26.82 -2.14 2.85
N THR A 72 26.41 -1.87 4.09
CA THR A 72 27.20 -1.09 5.05
C THR A 72 28.55 -1.73 5.32
N PHE A 73 28.60 -3.06 5.44
CA PHE A 73 29.85 -3.79 5.68
C PHE A 73 30.86 -3.64 4.53
N ILE A 74 30.39 -3.80 3.27
CA ILE A 74 31.27 -3.62 2.10
C ILE A 74 31.73 -2.18 1.99
N GLU A 75 30.88 -1.20 2.31
CA GLU A 75 31.28 0.22 2.32
C GLU A 75 32.39 0.50 3.35
N ILE A 76 32.28 -0.06 4.56
CA ILE A 76 33.31 0.03 5.60
C ILE A 76 34.63 -0.58 5.11
N ILE A 77 34.60 -1.79 4.52
CA ILE A 77 35.83 -2.40 4.00
C ILE A 77 36.42 -1.55 2.87
N ASN A 78 35.59 -1.08 1.94
CA ASN A 78 36.05 -0.25 0.85
C ASN A 78 36.68 1.06 1.34
N GLN A 79 36.21 1.61 2.47
CA GLN A 79 36.85 2.75 3.13
C GLN A 79 38.19 2.37 3.76
N ASP A 80 38.28 1.21 4.43
CA ASP A 80 39.52 0.74 5.06
C ASP A 80 40.59 0.35 4.03
N LEU A 81 40.20 -0.05 2.81
CA LEU A 81 41.10 -0.32 1.69
C LEU A 81 41.65 0.95 1.02
N ARG A 82 41.06 2.14 1.26
CA ARG A 82 41.56 3.40 0.68
C ARG A 82 42.95 3.73 1.20
N GLY A 83 43.88 3.97 0.29
CA GLY A 83 45.25 4.33 0.61
C GLY A 83 46.16 3.15 1.00
N VAL A 84 45.60 1.93 1.09
CA VAL A 84 46.39 0.70 1.33
C VAL A 84 46.35 -0.25 0.12
N ALA A 85 45.20 -0.38 -0.54
CA ALA A 85 45.05 -1.19 -1.76
C ALA A 85 45.25 -0.33 -3.03
N PRO A 86 45.59 -0.93 -4.18
CA PRO A 86 45.63 -0.24 -5.45
C PRO A 86 44.31 0.47 -5.76
N GLN A 87 44.39 1.72 -6.24
CA GLN A 87 43.22 2.57 -6.48
C GLN A 87 42.17 1.91 -7.40
N GLN A 88 42.63 1.13 -8.39
CA GLN A 88 41.76 0.37 -9.30
C GLN A 88 40.86 -0.64 -8.56
N VAL A 89 41.36 -1.28 -7.51
CA VAL A 89 40.60 -2.25 -6.71
C VAL A 89 39.52 -1.54 -5.90
N VAL A 90 39.86 -0.42 -5.26
CA VAL A 90 38.93 0.40 -4.47
C VAL A 90 37.81 0.96 -5.35
N ASP A 91 38.15 1.45 -6.53
CA ASP A 91 37.16 2.00 -7.47
C ASP A 91 36.28 0.90 -8.08
N PHE A 92 36.83 -0.30 -8.32
CA PHE A 92 36.05 -1.46 -8.72
C PHE A 92 35.03 -1.89 -7.64
N VAL A 93 35.46 -2.03 -6.38
CA VAL A 93 34.54 -2.39 -5.29
C VAL A 93 33.46 -1.33 -5.13
N ARG A 94 33.81 -0.04 -5.22
CA ARG A 94 32.85 1.06 -5.16
C ARG A 94 31.83 1.00 -6.29
N SER A 95 32.27 0.79 -7.53
CA SER A 95 31.38 0.75 -8.69
C SER A 95 30.44 -0.44 -8.65
N GLN A 96 30.93 -1.63 -8.29
CA GLN A 96 30.12 -2.83 -8.15
C GLN A 96 29.11 -2.73 -7.01
N LEU A 97 29.50 -2.14 -5.88
CA LEU A 97 28.57 -1.90 -4.76
C LEU A 97 27.46 -0.92 -5.16
N LYS A 98 27.79 0.13 -5.94
CA LYS A 98 26.82 1.09 -6.46
C LYS A 98 25.86 0.43 -7.44
N GLU A 99 26.37 -0.34 -8.41
CA GLU A 99 25.56 -1.08 -9.39
C GLU A 99 24.59 -2.04 -8.68
N LEU A 100 25.07 -2.80 -7.69
CA LEU A 100 24.23 -3.71 -6.90
C LEU A 100 23.13 -2.97 -6.14
N ASN A 101 23.44 -1.83 -5.51
CA ASN A 101 22.43 -1.02 -4.83
C ASN A 101 21.35 -0.54 -5.83
N GLU A 102 21.77 0.03 -6.96
CA GLU A 102 20.84 0.53 -7.99
C GLU A 102 19.99 -0.58 -8.61
N GLU A 103 20.54 -1.79 -8.77
CA GLU A 103 19.81 -2.96 -9.24
C GLU A 103 18.75 -3.40 -8.24
N MET A 104 19.10 -3.49 -6.94
CA MET A 104 18.18 -3.91 -5.89
C MET A 104 17.02 -2.93 -5.64
N ASP A 105 17.19 -1.66 -6.01
CA ASP A 105 16.16 -0.64 -5.84
C ASP A 105 15.10 -0.70 -6.97
N LYS A 106 15.28 -1.54 -8.01
CA LYS A 106 14.29 -1.79 -9.07
C LYS A 106 13.22 -2.79 -8.62
N GLU A 107 11.95 -2.54 -8.92
CA GLU A 107 10.86 -3.47 -8.57
C GLU A 107 11.04 -4.88 -9.19
N ASP A 108 11.61 -4.95 -10.39
CA ASP A 108 11.72 -6.15 -11.20
C ASP A 108 13.10 -6.84 -11.12
N PHE A 109 13.95 -6.50 -10.14
CA PHE A 109 15.30 -7.08 -10.05
C PHE A 109 15.31 -8.62 -9.96
N GLU A 110 16.35 -9.22 -10.54
CA GLU A 110 16.51 -10.68 -10.59
C GLU A 110 16.95 -11.25 -9.23
N LEU A 111 16.27 -12.28 -8.74
CA LEU A 111 16.62 -12.96 -7.49
C LEU A 111 17.83 -13.89 -7.67
N ASN A 112 19.01 -13.29 -7.84
CA ASN A 112 20.24 -14.00 -8.14
C ASN A 112 21.44 -13.49 -7.32
N PRO A 113 22.06 -14.33 -6.46
CA PRO A 113 23.15 -13.90 -5.61
C PRO A 113 24.52 -13.84 -6.31
N VAL A 114 24.64 -14.18 -7.61
CA VAL A 114 25.93 -14.31 -8.30
C VAL A 114 26.79 -13.04 -8.21
N LYS A 115 26.20 -11.86 -8.43
CA LYS A 115 26.93 -10.58 -8.33
C LYS A 115 27.42 -10.30 -6.90
N PHE A 116 26.67 -10.70 -5.87
CA PHE A 116 27.08 -10.61 -4.47
C PHE A 116 28.28 -11.51 -4.18
N MET A 117 28.27 -12.73 -4.71
CA MET A 117 29.40 -13.68 -4.55
C MET A 117 30.66 -13.14 -5.21
N ALA A 118 30.55 -12.64 -6.43
CA ALA A 118 31.66 -12.04 -7.16
C ALA A 118 32.24 -10.85 -6.38
N LEU A 119 31.40 -9.94 -5.89
CA LEU A 119 31.86 -8.81 -5.08
C LEU A 119 32.58 -9.26 -3.80
N LEU A 120 32.00 -10.24 -3.08
CA LEU A 120 32.62 -10.78 -1.87
C LEU A 120 33.98 -11.43 -2.13
N GLU A 121 34.17 -12.10 -3.27
CA GLU A 121 35.46 -12.68 -3.64
C GLU A 121 36.55 -11.63 -3.85
N HIS A 122 36.22 -10.55 -4.57
CA HIS A 122 37.16 -9.45 -4.79
C HIS A 122 37.50 -8.73 -3.48
N VAL A 123 36.49 -8.46 -2.65
CA VAL A 123 36.67 -7.81 -1.35
C VAL A 123 37.50 -8.68 -0.41
N GLN A 124 37.21 -9.98 -0.35
CA GLN A 124 37.93 -10.95 0.47
C GLN A 124 39.41 -11.06 0.05
N ALA A 125 39.68 -11.15 -1.26
CA ALA A 125 41.04 -11.23 -1.79
C ALA A 125 41.86 -9.97 -1.46
N ALA A 126 41.29 -8.78 -1.74
CA ALA A 126 41.95 -7.51 -1.46
C ALA A 126 42.23 -7.31 0.04
N LEU A 127 41.29 -7.72 0.89
CA LEU A 127 41.46 -7.64 2.34
C LEU A 127 42.59 -8.55 2.83
N TYR A 128 42.66 -9.80 2.39
CA TYR A 128 43.72 -10.73 2.80
C TYR A 128 45.09 -10.30 2.32
N GLU A 129 45.22 -9.83 1.08
CA GLU A 129 46.48 -9.33 0.56
C GLU A 129 47.03 -8.23 1.48
N ASN A 130 46.19 -7.26 1.85
CA ASN A 130 46.60 -6.12 2.66
C ASN A 130 46.79 -6.45 4.15
N ILE A 131 46.08 -7.44 4.70
CA ILE A 131 46.37 -7.98 6.03
C ILE A 131 47.73 -8.69 6.04
N ASN A 132 47.99 -9.56 5.05
CA ASN A 132 49.25 -10.31 4.96
C ASN A 132 50.46 -9.41 4.73
N GLN A 133 50.29 -8.32 3.98
CA GLN A 133 51.32 -7.28 3.78
C GLN A 133 51.46 -6.33 4.99
N GLN A 134 50.68 -6.50 6.06
CA GLN A 134 50.64 -5.63 7.23
C GLN A 134 50.24 -4.17 6.93
N ASN A 135 49.58 -3.92 5.79
CA ASN A 135 49.07 -2.60 5.43
C ASN A 135 47.78 -2.26 6.23
N ILE A 136 47.08 -3.28 6.73
CA ILE A 136 45.90 -3.12 7.59
C ILE A 136 46.29 -3.32 9.06
N GLU A 137 46.01 -2.32 9.89
CA GLU A 137 46.28 -2.39 11.32
C GLU A 137 45.46 -3.51 12.01
N PRO A 138 46.02 -4.22 13.01
CA PRO A 138 45.31 -5.28 13.75
C PRO A 138 43.98 -4.82 14.36
N ARG A 139 43.87 -3.54 14.77
CA ARG A 139 42.62 -2.98 15.30
C ARG A 139 41.50 -2.92 14.25
N LYS A 140 41.85 -2.65 12.99
CA LYS A 140 40.89 -2.64 11.88
C LYS A 140 40.45 -4.06 11.53
N GLU A 141 41.38 -5.01 11.50
CA GLU A 141 41.05 -6.43 11.33
C GLU A 141 40.07 -6.92 12.42
N GLN A 142 40.36 -6.59 13.68
CA GLN A 142 39.49 -6.92 14.81
C GLN A 142 38.10 -6.25 14.71
N ARG A 143 38.03 -5.02 14.20
CA ARG A 143 36.75 -4.35 13.92
C ARG A 143 35.95 -5.08 12.84
N ILE A 144 36.60 -5.51 11.75
CA ILE A 144 35.96 -6.27 10.66
C ILE A 144 35.39 -7.58 11.19
N LYS A 145 36.17 -8.33 11.98
CA LYS A 145 35.72 -9.58 12.63
C LYS A 145 34.47 -9.35 13.51
N ARG A 146 34.45 -8.28 14.29
CA ARG A 146 33.29 -7.92 15.13
C ARG A 146 32.04 -7.58 14.32
N ILE A 147 32.20 -6.83 13.21
CA ILE A 147 31.07 -6.49 12.35
C ILE A 147 30.51 -7.75 11.67
N LEU A 148 31.37 -8.63 11.15
CA LEU A 148 30.94 -9.90 10.59
C LEU A 148 30.15 -10.74 11.60
N ARG A 149 30.61 -10.78 12.85
CA ARG A 149 29.90 -11.48 13.92
C ARG A 149 28.50 -10.91 14.18
N ASP A 150 28.36 -9.58 14.18
CA ASP A 150 27.05 -8.90 14.31
C ASP A 150 26.11 -9.21 13.13
N ILE A 151 26.65 -9.29 11.91
CA ILE A 151 25.87 -9.61 10.71
C ILE A 151 25.38 -11.05 10.75
N LEU A 152 26.24 -11.97 11.19
CA LEU A 152 25.94 -13.40 11.27
C LEU A 152 25.08 -13.77 12.48
N ASP A 153 24.84 -12.83 13.40
CA ASP A 153 24.15 -13.04 14.69
C ASP A 153 24.68 -14.27 15.46
N THR A 154 26.02 -14.43 15.46
CA THR A 154 26.68 -15.60 16.07
C THR A 154 27.20 -15.29 17.48
N ARG A 155 26.90 -16.19 18.42
CA ARG A 155 27.45 -16.17 19.78
C ARG A 155 28.85 -16.80 19.89
N GLU A 156 29.42 -17.27 18.78
CA GLU A 156 30.68 -18.02 18.74
C GLU A 156 31.92 -17.24 19.25
N GLU A 157 33.02 -17.96 19.49
CA GLU A 157 34.25 -17.45 20.12
C GLU A 157 34.91 -16.31 19.34
N ALA A 158 35.67 -15.46 20.03
CA ALA A 158 36.26 -14.24 19.48
C ALA A 158 37.37 -14.46 18.43
N ASP A 159 37.76 -15.71 18.18
CA ASP A 159 38.96 -16.09 17.43
C ASP A 159 38.69 -16.86 16.13
N GLU A 160 37.45 -16.82 15.62
CA GLU A 160 37.12 -17.45 14.33
C GLU A 160 38.01 -16.89 13.18
N PRO A 161 38.57 -17.76 12.33
CA PRO A 161 39.29 -17.33 11.14
C PRO A 161 38.39 -16.49 10.23
N LEU A 162 38.93 -15.38 9.72
CA LEU A 162 38.18 -14.47 8.85
C LEU A 162 37.65 -15.19 7.59
N ALA A 163 38.35 -16.22 7.11
CA ALA A 163 37.93 -17.03 5.97
C ALA A 163 36.61 -17.77 6.22
N ASP A 164 36.43 -18.29 7.43
CA ASP A 164 35.22 -18.99 7.82
C ASP A 164 34.05 -18.00 7.98
N SER A 165 34.30 -16.82 8.56
CA SER A 165 33.27 -15.78 8.66
C SER A 165 32.81 -15.28 7.27
N PHE A 166 33.73 -15.11 6.31
CA PHE A 166 33.36 -14.78 4.91
C PHE A 166 32.58 -15.92 4.23
N LYS A 167 32.95 -17.18 4.48
CA LYS A 167 32.22 -18.34 3.98
C LYS A 167 30.79 -18.38 4.53
N LYS A 168 30.62 -18.15 5.84
CA LYS A 168 29.31 -18.03 6.49
C LYS A 168 28.49 -16.87 5.93
N LEU A 169 29.12 -15.72 5.64
CA LEU A 169 28.45 -14.58 5.02
C LEU A 169 27.93 -14.91 3.61
N LYS A 170 28.75 -15.58 2.77
CA LYS A 170 28.29 -16.08 1.46
C LYS A 170 27.09 -17.01 1.62
N GLN A 171 27.15 -17.97 2.55
CA GLN A 171 26.04 -18.89 2.83
C GLN A 171 24.77 -18.17 3.29
N LEU A 172 24.89 -17.15 4.16
CA LEU A 172 23.77 -16.33 4.61
C LEU A 172 23.09 -15.63 3.44
N ILE A 173 23.87 -14.97 2.56
CA ILE A 173 23.32 -14.27 1.39
C ILE A 173 22.62 -15.27 0.46
N SER A 174 23.29 -16.37 0.10
CA SER A 174 22.68 -17.43 -0.73
C SER A 174 21.37 -17.95 -0.14
N ARG A 175 21.34 -18.16 1.18
CA ARG A 175 20.13 -18.61 1.89
C ARG A 175 19.01 -17.56 1.79
N ASN A 176 19.31 -16.28 2.03
CA ASN A 176 18.29 -15.22 1.95
C ASN A 176 17.67 -15.12 0.54
N PHE A 177 18.49 -15.25 -0.52
CA PHE A 177 17.98 -15.29 -1.90
C PHE A 177 17.14 -16.55 -2.17
N ALA A 178 17.60 -17.73 -1.73
CA ALA A 178 16.85 -18.97 -1.89
C ALA A 178 15.51 -18.95 -1.12
N ASP A 179 15.51 -18.37 0.08
CA ASP A 179 14.31 -18.15 0.89
C ASP A 179 13.34 -17.20 0.19
N ALA A 180 13.81 -16.11 -0.41
CA ALA A 180 12.99 -15.19 -1.19
C ALA A 180 12.33 -15.88 -2.39
N VAL A 181 13.09 -16.66 -3.18
CA VAL A 181 12.54 -17.44 -4.30
C VAL A 181 11.49 -18.44 -3.81
N ARG A 182 11.75 -19.13 -2.70
CA ARG A 182 10.80 -20.07 -2.10
C ARG A 182 9.53 -19.36 -1.63
N MET A 183 9.65 -18.19 -0.98
CA MET A 183 8.51 -17.42 -0.50
C MET A 183 7.62 -16.94 -1.65
N ILE A 184 8.20 -16.49 -2.77
CA ILE A 184 7.45 -16.11 -3.98
C ILE A 184 6.70 -17.31 -4.56
N GLY A 185 7.33 -18.49 -4.61
CA GLY A 185 6.69 -19.69 -5.13
C GLY A 185 5.59 -20.26 -4.25
N LEU A 186 5.77 -20.23 -2.92
CA LEU A 186 4.81 -20.81 -1.96
C LEU A 186 3.70 -19.84 -1.53
N ARG A 187 3.94 -18.53 -1.61
CA ARG A 187 3.02 -17.47 -1.17
C ARG A 187 2.40 -17.69 0.23
N PRO A 188 3.18 -17.98 1.27
CA PRO A 188 2.63 -18.28 2.59
C PRO A 188 1.85 -17.12 3.21
N THR A 189 0.73 -17.44 3.88
CA THR A 189 -0.17 -16.46 4.51
C THR A 189 0.50 -15.61 5.59
N PHE A 190 1.51 -16.15 6.29
CA PHE A 190 2.22 -15.39 7.33
C PHE A 190 2.87 -14.10 6.80
N VAL A 191 3.16 -13.99 5.49
CA VAL A 191 3.70 -12.76 4.89
C VAL A 191 2.66 -11.64 4.95
N PHE A 192 1.41 -11.96 4.63
CA PHE A 192 0.29 -11.03 4.80
C PHE A 192 0.04 -10.69 6.27
N GLU A 193 0.07 -11.68 7.16
CA GLU A 193 -0.05 -11.43 8.61
C GLU A 193 1.06 -10.51 9.13
N SER A 194 2.30 -10.70 8.65
CA SER A 194 3.43 -9.86 9.01
C SER A 194 3.25 -8.42 8.52
N GLU A 195 2.69 -8.21 7.33
CA GLU A 195 2.32 -6.87 6.86
C GLU A 195 1.21 -6.24 7.71
N LEU A 196 0.19 -7.02 8.12
CA LEU A 196 -0.85 -6.52 9.01
C LEU A 196 -0.30 -6.14 10.40
N GLN A 197 0.64 -6.90 10.95
CA GLN A 197 1.25 -6.65 12.26
C GLN A 197 2.10 -5.37 12.30
N LYS A 198 2.55 -4.86 11.15
CA LYS A 198 3.23 -3.54 11.09
C LYS A 198 2.27 -2.37 11.30
N LEU A 199 0.97 -2.61 11.12
CA LEU A 199 -0.08 -1.57 11.08
C LEU A 199 -0.99 -1.64 12.29
N PHE A 200 -1.30 -2.87 12.69
CA PHE A 200 -2.12 -3.20 13.82
C PHE A 200 -1.22 -3.88 14.86
N THR A 201 -1.39 -3.55 16.14
CA THR A 201 -0.64 -4.28 17.18
C THR A 201 -1.06 -5.75 17.17
N VAL A 202 -0.19 -6.67 17.60
CA VAL A 202 -0.46 -8.13 17.51
C VAL A 202 -1.81 -8.53 18.14
N ASN A 203 -2.25 -7.80 19.17
CA ASN A 203 -3.53 -8.05 19.85
C ASN A 203 -4.76 -7.53 19.09
N ASP A 204 -4.57 -6.83 17.97
CA ASP A 204 -5.63 -6.20 17.18
C ASP A 204 -5.94 -6.92 15.87
N LEU A 205 -5.32 -8.09 15.58
CA LEU A 205 -5.62 -8.84 14.36
C LEU A 205 -7.03 -9.45 14.40
N PRO A 206 -7.71 -9.58 13.25
CA PRO A 206 -9.02 -10.21 13.18
C PRO A 206 -8.95 -11.69 13.58
N LYS A 207 -9.90 -12.15 14.39
CA LYS A 207 -10.01 -13.59 14.72
C LYS A 207 -10.36 -14.43 13.49
N VAL A 208 -11.21 -13.91 12.61
CA VAL A 208 -11.51 -14.51 11.31
C VAL A 208 -11.34 -13.42 10.27
N PHE A 209 -10.52 -13.72 9.26
CA PHE A 209 -10.47 -12.93 8.04
C PHE A 209 -10.33 -13.86 6.84
N GLN A 210 -11.35 -13.82 5.98
CA GLN A 210 -11.42 -14.64 4.78
C GLN A 210 -11.94 -13.78 3.63
N VAL A 211 -11.26 -13.84 2.49
CA VAL A 211 -11.75 -13.22 1.25
C VAL A 211 -11.80 -14.28 0.18
N GLU A 212 -12.96 -14.42 -0.45
CA GLU A 212 -13.23 -15.35 -1.53
C GLU A 212 -13.39 -14.60 -2.84
N GLU A 213 -12.93 -15.20 -3.93
CA GLU A 213 -13.19 -14.78 -5.29
C GLU A 213 -13.78 -15.96 -6.07
N TYR A 214 -14.95 -15.73 -6.70
CA TYR A 214 -15.74 -16.79 -7.35
C TYR A 214 -16.01 -18.01 -6.43
N GLY A 215 -16.14 -17.79 -5.13
CA GLY A 215 -16.34 -18.83 -4.11
C GLY A 215 -15.08 -19.62 -3.73
N SER A 216 -13.91 -19.26 -4.26
CA SER A 216 -12.61 -19.84 -3.86
C SER A 216 -11.86 -18.86 -2.95
N PRO A 217 -11.27 -19.30 -1.83
CA PRO A 217 -10.53 -18.41 -0.94
C PRO A 217 -9.27 -17.84 -1.63
N ILE A 218 -9.11 -16.52 -1.59
CA ILE A 218 -7.85 -15.81 -1.89
C ILE A 218 -6.98 -15.75 -0.64
N VAL A 219 -7.60 -15.41 0.49
CA VAL A 219 -6.97 -15.40 1.82
C VAL A 219 -7.91 -16.06 2.80
N SER A 220 -7.34 -16.82 3.71
CA SER A 220 -7.95 -17.24 4.96
C SER A 220 -6.83 -17.29 5.99
N LEU A 221 -7.01 -16.70 7.16
CA LEU A 221 -6.03 -16.81 8.25
C LEU A 221 -5.85 -18.24 8.77
N ASP A 222 -6.78 -19.15 8.42
CA ASP A 222 -6.65 -20.58 8.70
C ASP A 222 -5.95 -21.36 7.57
N SER A 223 -5.61 -20.71 6.45
CA SER A 223 -4.93 -21.31 5.29
C SER A 223 -3.45 -20.97 5.28
N ASP A 224 -2.61 -21.93 4.92
CA ASP A 224 -1.15 -21.74 4.86
C ASP A 224 -0.68 -20.87 3.68
N THR A 225 -1.49 -20.74 2.63
CA THR A 225 -1.08 -20.09 1.37
C THR A 225 -2.10 -19.08 0.85
N LEU A 226 -1.61 -18.02 0.20
CA LEU A 226 -2.36 -16.97 -0.47
C LEU A 226 -2.52 -17.27 -1.97
N ALA A 227 -3.76 -17.20 -2.47
CA ALA A 227 -4.02 -17.32 -3.89
C ALA A 227 -3.62 -16.04 -4.66
N ILE A 228 -3.63 -16.11 -5.99
CA ILE A 228 -3.42 -14.96 -6.88
C ILE A 228 -4.81 -14.42 -7.29
N PRO A 229 -5.16 -13.17 -6.96
CA PRO A 229 -6.47 -12.61 -7.30
C PRO A 229 -6.54 -12.26 -8.78
N TYR A 230 -7.70 -12.49 -9.38
CA TYR A 230 -7.96 -12.19 -10.79
C TYR A 230 -8.73 -10.88 -10.99
N ASN A 231 -9.68 -10.55 -10.10
CA ASN A 231 -10.56 -9.38 -10.25
C ASN A 231 -9.99 -8.08 -9.72
N ILE A 232 -9.07 -8.14 -8.78
CA ILE A 232 -8.38 -6.99 -8.20
C ILE A 232 -6.88 -7.26 -8.26
N LYS A 233 -6.18 -6.43 -9.04
CA LYS A 233 -4.72 -6.42 -9.16
C LYS A 233 -4.08 -5.17 -8.58
N ASN A 234 -4.90 -4.18 -8.21
CA ASN A 234 -4.42 -2.95 -7.60
C ASN A 234 -5.47 -2.46 -6.60
N ALA A 235 -5.05 -2.02 -5.41
CA ALA A 235 -5.90 -1.35 -4.45
C ALA A 235 -5.36 0.03 -4.15
N ILE A 236 -6.22 1.04 -4.24
CA ILE A 236 -5.89 2.44 -3.96
C ILE A 236 -6.75 2.89 -2.80
N TYR A 237 -6.14 3.46 -1.77
CA TYR A 237 -6.83 3.93 -0.58
C TYR A 237 -6.77 5.45 -0.47
N ILE A 238 -7.93 6.09 -0.32
CA ILE A 238 -8.10 7.53 -0.18
C ILE A 238 -8.93 7.79 1.07
N ASP A 239 -8.31 8.30 2.14
CA ASP A 239 -9.00 8.65 3.39
C ASP A 239 -9.17 10.16 3.58
N SER A 240 -8.30 10.96 2.97
CA SER A 240 -8.39 12.42 3.05
C SER A 240 -7.56 13.08 1.98
N PRO A 241 -8.04 14.16 1.31
CA PRO A 241 -7.23 14.99 0.41
C PRO A 241 -6.07 15.72 1.11
N MET A 242 -5.90 15.53 2.42
CA MET A 242 -4.83 16.14 3.20
C MET A 242 -3.46 15.47 3.03
N MET A 243 -3.38 14.28 2.41
CA MET A 243 -2.11 13.60 2.12
C MET A 243 -1.08 14.49 1.44
N PHE A 244 -1.55 15.44 0.61
CA PHE A 244 -0.70 16.40 -0.07
C PHE A 244 0.12 17.23 0.95
N HIS A 245 -0.44 17.62 2.11
CA HIS A 245 0.28 18.41 3.13
C HIS A 245 1.21 17.56 3.99
N ALA A 246 1.11 16.24 3.94
CA ALA A 246 1.75 15.35 4.89
C ALA A 246 3.23 15.04 4.55
N GLY A 247 3.72 15.43 3.38
CA GLY A 247 5.07 15.09 2.92
C GLY A 247 5.33 13.57 2.97
N MET A 248 6.58 13.16 3.23
CA MET A 248 6.91 11.79 3.61
C MET A 248 6.37 11.52 5.02
N SER A 249 5.08 11.18 5.10
CA SER A 249 4.45 10.77 6.35
C SER A 249 4.86 9.34 6.73
N ASN A 250 4.84 8.98 8.02
CA ASN A 250 4.99 7.58 8.46
C ASN A 250 3.83 6.65 8.02
N ASN A 251 2.96 7.10 7.11
CA ASN A 251 1.75 6.41 6.71
C ASN A 251 1.92 5.80 5.31
N GLY A 252 2.26 4.51 5.26
CA GLY A 252 2.66 3.87 4.01
C GLY A 252 1.61 3.91 2.88
N TYR A 253 0.32 4.05 3.18
CA TYR A 253 -0.69 4.19 2.13
C TYR A 253 -0.77 5.59 1.51
N TRP A 254 -0.33 6.64 2.23
CA TRP A 254 -0.16 7.97 1.66
C TRP A 254 1.06 8.05 0.75
N GLU A 255 2.15 7.36 1.11
CA GLU A 255 3.33 7.25 0.26
C GLU A 255 2.98 6.56 -1.07
N ASP A 256 2.30 5.42 -1.03
CA ASP A 256 1.80 4.73 -2.22
C ASP A 256 0.94 5.63 -3.12
N LEU A 257 -0.04 6.33 -2.53
CA LEU A 257 -0.91 7.21 -3.30
C LEU A 257 -0.13 8.38 -3.90
N TYR A 258 0.81 8.97 -3.15
CA TYR A 258 1.67 10.05 -3.63
C TYR A 258 2.56 9.58 -4.80
N GLU A 259 3.12 8.36 -4.72
CA GLU A 259 3.89 7.75 -5.79
C GLU A 259 3.05 7.56 -7.05
N LEU A 260 1.85 6.98 -6.90
CA LEU A 260 0.89 6.78 -7.98
C LEU A 260 0.49 8.10 -8.64
N LEU A 261 0.12 9.12 -7.87
CA LEU A 261 -0.24 10.44 -8.40
C LEU A 261 0.90 11.07 -9.20
N GLY A 262 2.13 10.77 -8.80
CA GLY A 262 3.31 11.24 -9.47
C GLY A 262 3.67 10.57 -10.79
N LYS A 263 2.98 9.48 -11.17
CA LYS A 263 3.19 8.84 -12.47
C LYS A 263 2.68 9.77 -13.58
N LYS A 264 3.46 9.88 -14.65
CA LYS A 264 3.06 10.63 -15.86
C LYS A 264 2.05 9.81 -16.66
N GLY A 265 1.09 10.49 -17.26
CA GLY A 265 0.25 9.95 -18.32
C GLY A 265 -0.84 10.93 -18.71
N ASP A 266 -1.33 10.77 -19.94
CA ASP A 266 -2.25 11.68 -20.61
C ASP A 266 -3.46 10.94 -21.18
N ASN A 267 -3.90 9.87 -20.51
CA ASN A 267 -5.11 9.14 -20.89
C ASN A 267 -6.31 10.07 -20.81
N VAL A 268 -7.06 10.17 -21.91
CA VAL A 268 -8.26 11.00 -22.00
C VAL A 268 -9.49 10.10 -21.97
N TYR A 269 -10.29 10.25 -20.93
CA TYR A 269 -11.60 9.61 -20.80
C TYR A 269 -12.70 10.67 -20.85
N ARG A 270 -13.92 10.27 -21.18
CA ARG A 270 -15.08 11.16 -21.02
C ARG A 270 -15.17 11.68 -19.57
N ILE A 271 -14.85 10.84 -18.60
CA ILE A 271 -14.91 11.17 -17.17
C ILE A 271 -13.84 12.22 -16.80
N THR A 272 -12.63 12.16 -17.38
CA THR A 272 -11.59 13.18 -17.12
C THR A 272 -12.02 14.55 -17.62
N GLU A 273 -12.72 14.61 -18.75
CA GLU A 273 -13.30 15.84 -19.30
C GLU A 273 -14.43 16.40 -18.43
N ILE A 274 -15.30 15.55 -17.88
CA ILE A 274 -16.35 15.98 -16.93
C ILE A 274 -15.69 16.61 -15.70
N ILE A 275 -14.69 15.94 -15.12
CA ILE A 275 -13.99 16.46 -13.95
C ILE A 275 -13.34 17.79 -14.28
N SER A 276 -12.51 17.86 -15.33
CA SER A 276 -11.69 19.03 -15.63
C SER A 276 -12.50 20.22 -16.14
N LYS A 277 -13.51 20.01 -16.99
CA LYS A 277 -14.26 21.11 -17.64
C LYS A 277 -15.54 21.49 -16.93
N GLU A 278 -16.26 20.53 -16.35
CA GLU A 278 -17.57 20.78 -15.72
C GLU A 278 -17.45 21.02 -14.20
N ILE A 279 -16.65 20.20 -13.49
CA ILE A 279 -16.63 20.19 -12.03
C ILE A 279 -15.60 21.17 -11.45
N ILE A 280 -14.31 20.99 -11.77
CA ILE A 280 -13.22 21.79 -11.16
C ILE A 280 -12.74 22.96 -12.02
N GLN A 281 -13.13 23.01 -13.31
CA GLN A 281 -12.77 24.05 -14.27
C GLN A 281 -11.24 24.27 -14.39
N GLY A 282 -10.49 23.19 -14.41
CA GLY A 282 -9.04 23.17 -14.55
C GLY A 282 -8.48 21.76 -14.62
N ASP A 283 -7.17 21.65 -14.75
CA ASP A 283 -6.44 20.39 -14.86
C ASP A 283 -5.27 20.35 -13.86
N ILE A 284 -4.76 19.15 -13.61
CA ILE A 284 -3.59 18.90 -12.78
C ILE A 284 -2.36 18.70 -13.67
N GLU A 285 -1.27 19.37 -13.28
CA GLU A 285 0.06 19.24 -13.88
C GLU A 285 1.02 18.76 -12.77
N VAL A 286 1.84 17.75 -13.10
CA VAL A 286 2.84 17.20 -12.19
C VAL A 286 4.22 17.53 -12.71
N GLU A 287 5.00 18.26 -11.91
CA GLU A 287 6.37 18.63 -12.23
C GLU A 287 7.34 17.94 -11.27
N GLU A 288 8.50 17.53 -11.79
CA GLU A 288 9.57 16.96 -10.98
C GLU A 288 10.62 18.03 -10.70
N VAL A 289 10.79 18.39 -9.43
CA VAL A 289 11.66 19.48 -8.97
C VAL A 289 12.57 18.93 -7.87
N TYR A 290 13.89 18.91 -8.12
CA TYR A 290 14.90 18.43 -7.16
C TYR A 290 14.55 17.07 -6.51
N PHE A 291 14.12 16.09 -7.31
CA PHE A 291 13.69 14.75 -6.84
C PHE A 291 12.41 14.72 -5.99
N THR A 292 11.69 15.84 -5.89
CA THR A 292 10.36 15.92 -5.29
C THR A 292 9.31 16.19 -6.37
N LYS A 293 8.07 15.75 -6.14
CA LYS A 293 6.97 15.97 -7.08
C LYS A 293 6.16 17.17 -6.62
N ASP A 294 6.06 18.19 -7.46
CA ASP A 294 5.23 19.36 -7.24
C ASP A 294 3.92 19.19 -8.03
N PHE A 295 2.79 19.31 -7.33
CA PHE A 295 1.47 19.15 -7.90
C PHE A 295 0.85 20.53 -8.09
N LYS A 296 0.54 20.88 -9.34
CA LYS A 296 -0.04 22.18 -9.70
C LYS A 296 -1.45 22.00 -10.25
N PHE A 297 -2.31 22.95 -9.93
CA PHE A 297 -3.64 23.07 -10.50
C PHE A 297 -3.68 24.25 -11.46
N LYS A 298 -3.95 23.98 -12.73
CA LYS A 298 -4.07 24.97 -13.79
C LYS A 298 -5.54 25.16 -14.13
N ARG A 299 -6.07 26.31 -13.75
CA ARG A 299 -7.45 26.68 -14.01
C ARG A 299 -7.65 27.09 -15.47
N ASN A 300 -8.87 26.97 -15.98
CA ASN A 300 -9.21 27.29 -17.37
C ASN A 300 -8.92 28.74 -17.79
N ASP A 301 -8.80 29.68 -16.85
CA ASP A 301 -8.38 31.06 -17.11
C ASP A 301 -6.86 31.24 -17.22
N GLY A 302 -6.10 30.13 -17.21
CA GLY A 302 -4.64 30.11 -17.34
C GLY A 302 -3.89 30.34 -16.02
N LYS A 303 -4.59 30.59 -14.90
CA LYS A 303 -3.92 30.75 -13.60
C LYS A 303 -3.48 29.40 -13.05
N VAL A 304 -2.27 29.37 -12.51
CA VAL A 304 -1.65 28.18 -11.92
C VAL A 304 -1.51 28.39 -10.41
N PHE A 305 -1.92 27.38 -9.66
CA PHE A 305 -1.88 27.35 -8.20
C PHE A 305 -1.15 26.09 -7.74
N ASN A 306 -0.52 26.13 -6.57
CA ASN A 306 -0.09 24.90 -5.94
C ASN A 306 -1.34 24.11 -5.51
N LEU A 307 -1.38 22.79 -5.76
CA LEU A 307 -2.52 21.95 -5.38
C LEU A 307 -2.72 21.92 -3.85
N MET A 308 -1.68 22.20 -3.06
CA MET A 308 -1.79 22.40 -1.61
C MET A 308 -2.69 23.58 -1.23
N ASP A 309 -2.74 24.62 -2.07
CA ASP A 309 -3.39 25.89 -1.73
C ASP A 309 -4.84 25.97 -2.23
N VAL A 310 -5.31 24.98 -2.98
CA VAL A 310 -6.69 24.96 -3.50
C VAL A 310 -7.69 24.33 -2.53
N ALA A 311 -8.97 24.53 -2.80
CA ALA A 311 -10.07 23.98 -2.01
C ALA A 311 -10.01 22.44 -1.93
N THR A 312 -10.42 21.89 -0.80
CA THR A 312 -10.42 20.44 -0.48
C THR A 312 -11.14 19.58 -1.51
N GLY A 313 -12.25 20.08 -2.07
CA GLY A 313 -12.92 19.34 -3.14
C GLY A 313 -12.17 19.34 -4.46
N ILE A 314 -11.50 20.44 -4.82
CA ILE A 314 -10.62 20.44 -6.01
C ILE A 314 -9.53 19.40 -5.80
N LYS A 315 -8.88 19.35 -4.63
CA LYS A 315 -7.89 18.29 -4.29
C LYS A 315 -8.46 16.89 -4.48
N SER A 316 -9.66 16.63 -3.96
CA SER A 316 -10.33 15.32 -4.03
C SER A 316 -10.61 14.88 -5.46
N PHE A 317 -11.10 15.78 -6.31
CA PHE A 317 -11.33 15.51 -7.72
C PHE A 317 -10.01 15.41 -8.52
N SER A 318 -8.99 16.20 -8.17
CA SER A 318 -7.67 16.15 -8.79
C SER A 318 -6.96 14.81 -8.56
N ILE A 319 -7.16 14.17 -7.40
CA ILE A 319 -6.65 12.82 -7.14
C ILE A 319 -7.23 11.83 -8.16
N ILE A 320 -8.56 11.80 -8.28
CA ILE A 320 -9.24 10.91 -9.23
C ILE A 320 -8.84 11.22 -10.67
N LEU A 321 -8.79 12.50 -11.04
CA LEU A 321 -8.38 12.96 -12.36
C LEU A 321 -6.97 12.47 -12.71
N GLN A 322 -6.01 12.65 -11.81
CA GLN A 322 -4.62 12.26 -12.05
C GLN A 322 -4.45 10.75 -12.16
N LEU A 323 -5.11 9.98 -11.27
CA LEU A 323 -5.07 8.52 -11.31
C LEU A 323 -5.72 7.95 -12.60
N LEU A 324 -6.69 8.65 -13.18
CA LEU A 324 -7.25 8.30 -14.49
C LEU A 324 -6.27 8.64 -15.61
N LYS A 325 -5.75 9.87 -15.64
CA LYS A 325 -4.81 10.34 -16.67
C LYS A 325 -3.57 9.46 -16.76
N ASN A 326 -3.03 9.02 -15.62
CA ASN A 326 -1.85 8.17 -15.60
C ASN A 326 -2.12 6.66 -15.69
N GLY A 327 -3.40 6.26 -15.80
CA GLY A 327 -3.79 4.85 -15.99
C GLY A 327 -3.66 3.98 -14.73
N SER A 328 -3.52 4.57 -13.54
CA SER A 328 -3.49 3.81 -12.28
C SER A 328 -4.83 3.16 -11.93
N ILE A 329 -5.94 3.71 -12.46
CA ILE A 329 -7.29 3.16 -12.31
C ILE A 329 -7.68 2.36 -13.56
N THR A 330 -8.07 1.10 -13.34
CA THR A 330 -8.47 0.12 -14.37
C THR A 330 -9.67 -0.71 -13.89
N ASP A 331 -10.18 -1.62 -14.72
CA ASP A 331 -11.21 -2.60 -14.37
C ASP A 331 -10.76 -3.62 -13.29
N LYS A 332 -9.45 -3.69 -13.05
CA LYS A 332 -8.82 -4.50 -12.01
C LYS A 332 -8.40 -3.69 -10.78
N THR A 333 -8.90 -2.47 -10.63
CA THR A 333 -8.63 -1.60 -9.48
C THR A 333 -9.79 -1.65 -8.47
N LEU A 334 -9.45 -1.84 -7.19
CA LEU A 334 -10.33 -1.56 -6.06
C LEU A 334 -9.99 -0.19 -5.48
N LEU A 335 -10.89 0.78 -5.63
CA LEU A 335 -10.75 2.10 -5.06
C LEU A 335 -11.51 2.17 -3.74
N ILE A 336 -10.75 2.28 -2.64
CA ILE A 336 -11.26 2.30 -1.28
C ILE A 336 -11.26 3.76 -0.83
N ILE A 337 -12.43 4.31 -0.52
CA ILE A 337 -12.58 5.71 -0.15
C ILE A 337 -13.27 5.82 1.20
N ASP A 338 -12.54 6.35 2.17
CA ASP A 338 -13.07 6.62 3.51
C ASP A 338 -13.54 8.07 3.59
N GLU A 339 -14.78 8.24 4.03
CA GLU A 339 -15.46 9.52 4.20
C GLU A 339 -15.27 10.46 2.99
N PRO A 340 -15.66 10.04 1.77
CA PRO A 340 -15.51 10.86 0.57
C PRO A 340 -16.21 12.22 0.69
N GLU A 341 -17.22 12.34 1.56
CA GLU A 341 -17.92 13.58 1.90
C GLU A 341 -17.08 14.58 2.71
N SER A 342 -16.01 14.13 3.37
CA SER A 342 -15.31 14.92 4.38
C SER A 342 -14.63 16.13 3.73
N ASN A 343 -15.07 17.33 4.13
CA ASN A 343 -14.66 18.62 3.57
C ASN A 343 -15.16 18.91 2.14
N LEU A 344 -16.22 18.27 1.68
CA LEU A 344 -16.91 18.63 0.43
C LEU A 344 -18.14 19.50 0.68
N HIS A 345 -18.35 20.49 -0.19
CA HIS A 345 -19.63 21.20 -0.25
C HIS A 345 -20.74 20.23 -0.70
N PRO A 346 -22.00 20.36 -0.24
CA PRO A 346 -23.08 19.43 -0.61
C PRO A 346 -23.24 19.16 -2.10
N GLN A 347 -23.10 20.18 -2.95
CA GLN A 347 -23.13 20.00 -4.41
C GLN A 347 -21.99 19.10 -4.93
N TRP A 348 -20.80 19.18 -4.33
CA TRP A 348 -19.66 18.34 -4.69
C TRP A 348 -19.79 16.90 -4.19
N ILE A 349 -20.53 16.65 -3.10
CA ILE A 349 -20.88 15.29 -2.69
C ILE A 349 -21.64 14.58 -3.81
N ILE A 350 -22.62 15.28 -4.42
CA ILE A 350 -23.41 14.74 -5.54
C ILE A 350 -22.54 14.49 -6.77
N GLU A 351 -21.67 15.43 -7.14
CA GLU A 351 -20.76 15.24 -8.28
C GLU A 351 -19.72 14.14 -8.01
N TYR A 352 -19.23 14.00 -6.77
CA TYR A 352 -18.28 12.93 -6.41
C TYR A 352 -18.94 11.56 -6.54
N ALA A 353 -20.17 11.42 -6.02
CA ALA A 353 -20.98 10.22 -6.21
C ALA A 353 -21.23 9.93 -7.70
N ARG A 354 -21.51 10.97 -8.51
CA ARG A 354 -21.66 10.83 -9.96
C ARG A 354 -20.40 10.27 -10.62
N ILE A 355 -19.22 10.78 -10.27
CA ILE A 355 -17.95 10.28 -10.79
C ILE A 355 -17.71 8.82 -10.40
N ILE A 356 -17.98 8.42 -9.16
CA ILE A 356 -17.86 7.02 -8.72
C ILE A 356 -18.73 6.09 -9.56
N VAL A 357 -20.01 6.44 -9.75
CA VAL A 357 -20.95 5.62 -10.54
C VAL A 357 -20.50 5.51 -12.00
N LEU A 358 -20.04 6.62 -12.60
CA LEU A 358 -19.54 6.60 -13.98
C LEU A 358 -18.26 5.76 -14.11
N LEU A 359 -17.34 5.84 -13.15
CA LEU A 359 -16.11 5.04 -13.16
C LEU A 359 -16.39 3.54 -13.08
N ASN A 360 -17.32 3.13 -12.23
CA ASN A 360 -17.75 1.73 -12.19
C ASN A 360 -18.41 1.32 -13.52
N LYS A 361 -19.31 2.15 -14.06
CA LYS A 361 -20.08 1.84 -15.26
C LYS A 361 -19.22 1.77 -16.53
N GLU A 362 -18.35 2.75 -16.73
CA GLU A 362 -17.59 2.92 -17.98
C GLU A 362 -16.26 2.15 -17.97
N LEU A 363 -15.62 2.01 -16.80
CA LEU A 363 -14.29 1.41 -16.68
C LEU A 363 -14.26 0.11 -15.85
N GLY A 364 -15.37 -0.29 -15.22
CA GLY A 364 -15.42 -1.52 -14.42
C GLY A 364 -14.70 -1.43 -13.07
N VAL A 365 -14.34 -0.22 -12.62
CA VAL A 365 -13.65 0.00 -11.35
C VAL A 365 -14.52 -0.46 -10.19
N LYS A 366 -13.92 -1.18 -9.24
CA LYS A 366 -14.60 -1.63 -8.03
C LYS A 366 -14.39 -0.61 -6.91
N PHE A 367 -15.40 -0.40 -6.09
CA PHE A 367 -15.37 0.58 -5.00
C PHE A 367 -15.75 -0.06 -3.67
N PHE A 368 -15.02 0.36 -2.64
CA PHE A 368 -15.42 0.19 -1.24
C PHE A 368 -15.48 1.58 -0.61
N LEU A 369 -16.69 2.06 -0.33
CA LEU A 369 -16.95 3.37 0.24
C LEU A 369 -17.35 3.21 1.70
N ALA A 370 -16.58 3.79 2.61
CA ALA A 370 -16.99 3.94 4.00
C ALA A 370 -17.50 5.36 4.22
N THR A 371 -18.74 5.52 4.64
CA THR A 371 -19.34 6.85 4.81
C THR A 371 -20.17 6.91 6.09
N HIS A 372 -20.31 8.12 6.63
CA HIS A 372 -21.28 8.41 7.68
C HIS A 372 -22.32 9.44 7.20
N ASN A 373 -22.37 9.70 5.89
CA ASN A 373 -23.17 10.76 5.30
C ASN A 373 -24.35 10.21 4.48
N PRO A 374 -25.61 10.50 4.89
CA PRO A 374 -26.78 10.04 4.18
C PRO A 374 -26.94 10.61 2.76
N ASP A 375 -26.44 11.82 2.49
CA ASP A 375 -26.49 12.42 1.15
C ASP A 375 -25.59 11.67 0.17
N MET A 376 -24.40 11.22 0.61
CA MET A 376 -23.51 10.37 -0.20
C MET A 376 -24.18 9.04 -0.54
N VAL A 377 -24.76 8.38 0.45
CA VAL A 377 -25.51 7.12 0.27
C VAL A 377 -26.67 7.31 -0.73
N SER A 378 -27.46 8.38 -0.54
CA SER A 378 -28.58 8.73 -1.41
C SER A 378 -28.12 8.99 -2.84
N ALA A 379 -27.09 9.81 -3.01
CA ALA A 379 -26.55 10.17 -4.31
C ALA A 379 -26.08 8.92 -5.07
N ILE A 380 -25.31 8.03 -4.44
CA ILE A 380 -24.86 6.78 -5.06
C ILE A 380 -26.07 5.93 -5.49
N ARG A 381 -27.08 5.76 -4.63
CA ARG A 381 -28.27 4.96 -4.96
C ARG A 381 -29.02 5.54 -6.17
N TYR A 382 -29.46 6.79 -6.08
CA TYR A 382 -30.34 7.40 -7.10
C TYR A 382 -29.60 7.67 -8.42
N ILE A 383 -28.31 8.00 -8.37
CA ILE A 383 -27.51 8.15 -9.59
C ILE A 383 -27.30 6.79 -10.25
N SER A 384 -27.02 5.72 -9.49
CA SER A 384 -26.89 4.36 -10.05
C SER A 384 -28.19 3.87 -10.67
N GLU A 385 -29.33 4.16 -10.04
CA GLU A 385 -30.66 3.88 -10.59
C GLU A 385 -30.87 4.60 -11.92
N LYS A 386 -30.57 5.91 -11.99
CA LYS A 386 -30.64 6.70 -13.23
C LYS A 386 -29.68 6.20 -14.31
N GLN A 387 -28.54 5.64 -13.93
CA GLN A 387 -27.55 5.09 -14.85
C GLN A 387 -27.81 3.63 -15.24
N GLY A 388 -28.80 2.96 -14.65
CA GLY A 388 -29.13 1.56 -14.91
C GLY A 388 -28.10 0.57 -14.38
N THR A 389 -27.42 0.91 -13.26
CA THR A 389 -26.35 0.09 -12.66
C THR A 389 -26.60 -0.24 -11.18
N LEU A 390 -27.83 -0.06 -10.69
CA LEU A 390 -28.19 -0.30 -9.28
C LEU A 390 -28.01 -1.77 -8.86
N ASP A 391 -28.04 -2.71 -9.80
CA ASP A 391 -27.73 -4.13 -9.58
C ASP A 391 -26.26 -4.37 -9.20
N LYS A 392 -25.36 -3.44 -9.51
CA LYS A 392 -23.92 -3.48 -9.17
C LYS A 392 -23.58 -2.70 -7.90
N VAL A 393 -24.58 -2.30 -7.13
CA VAL A 393 -24.40 -1.53 -5.90
C VAL A 393 -24.94 -2.29 -4.71
N ASN A 394 -24.10 -2.43 -3.68
CA ASN A 394 -24.46 -3.08 -2.43
C ASN A 394 -24.35 -2.10 -1.27
N PHE A 395 -25.39 -2.04 -0.44
CA PHE A 395 -25.41 -1.21 0.78
C PHE A 395 -25.31 -2.08 2.03
N TYR A 396 -24.52 -1.61 2.99
CA TYR A 396 -24.36 -2.22 4.31
C TYR A 396 -24.50 -1.17 5.41
N LEU A 397 -25.10 -1.55 6.53
CA LEU A 397 -25.18 -0.72 7.72
C LEU A 397 -24.44 -1.40 8.89
N ALA A 398 -23.57 -0.65 9.54
CA ALA A 398 -22.91 -1.08 10.78
C ALA A 398 -23.84 -0.80 11.97
N GLU A 399 -24.51 -1.84 12.45
CA GLU A 399 -25.46 -1.80 13.56
C GLU A 399 -24.77 -2.21 14.86
N LYS A 400 -25.13 -1.58 15.99
CA LYS A 400 -24.58 -1.93 17.30
C LYS A 400 -24.93 -3.37 17.63
N ALA A 401 -23.92 -4.17 17.98
CA ALA A 401 -24.09 -5.52 18.51
C ALA A 401 -24.53 -5.47 19.99
N GLU A 402 -24.90 -6.63 20.55
CA GLU A 402 -25.20 -6.76 21.98
C GLU A 402 -23.98 -6.40 22.85
N GLU A 403 -22.78 -6.73 22.37
CA GLU A 403 -21.54 -6.36 23.02
C GLU A 403 -21.24 -4.87 22.82
N LYS A 404 -20.85 -4.20 23.92
CA LYS A 404 -20.59 -2.76 23.92
C LYS A 404 -19.45 -2.40 22.95
N PHE A 405 -19.67 -1.38 22.14
CA PHE A 405 -18.72 -0.87 21.13
C PHE A 405 -18.40 -1.84 19.98
N LYS A 406 -19.15 -2.94 19.85
CA LYS A 406 -19.06 -3.85 18.72
C LYS A 406 -20.20 -3.60 17.75
N TYR A 407 -19.96 -3.90 16.48
CA TYR A 407 -20.90 -3.65 15.38
C TYR A 407 -21.01 -4.86 14.44
N ASN A 408 -22.23 -5.18 14.03
CA ASN A 408 -22.54 -6.15 12.99
C ASN A 408 -22.87 -5.41 11.69
N TYR A 409 -22.32 -5.88 10.58
CA TYR A 409 -22.53 -5.27 9.27
C TYR A 409 -23.66 -6.02 8.54
N THR A 410 -24.81 -5.38 8.48
CA THR A 410 -26.03 -5.96 7.91
C THR A 410 -26.13 -5.57 6.44
N TYR A 411 -26.33 -6.56 5.56
CA TYR A 411 -26.57 -6.33 4.14
C TYR A 411 -27.99 -5.78 3.92
N LEU A 412 -28.08 -4.62 3.29
CA LEU A 412 -29.34 -3.93 3.05
C LEU A 412 -29.84 -4.07 1.60
N ASN A 413 -29.11 -4.79 0.75
CA ASN A 413 -29.39 -4.90 -0.67
C ASN A 413 -29.51 -3.50 -1.33
N LYS A 414 -30.73 -3.00 -1.52
CA LYS A 414 -31.04 -1.69 -2.14
C LYS A 414 -31.86 -0.77 -1.22
N GLU A 415 -32.20 -1.23 -0.02
CA GLU A 415 -33.02 -0.50 0.95
C GLU A 415 -32.14 0.35 1.86
N ILE A 416 -32.05 1.64 1.55
CA ILE A 416 -31.19 2.56 2.33
C ILE A 416 -31.95 3.23 3.50
N ASP A 417 -33.25 2.98 3.65
CA ASP A 417 -34.08 3.58 4.71
C ASP A 417 -33.53 3.37 6.14
N PRO A 418 -33.04 2.15 6.50
CA PRO A 418 -32.44 1.92 7.82
C PRO A 418 -31.21 2.80 8.09
N ILE A 419 -30.49 3.20 7.05
CA ILE A 419 -29.31 4.04 7.17
C ILE A 419 -29.71 5.42 7.71
N PHE A 420 -30.76 6.05 7.16
CA PHE A 420 -31.24 7.35 7.64
C PHE A 420 -31.75 7.30 9.08
N ALA A 421 -32.45 6.21 9.44
CA ALA A 421 -32.91 6.02 10.80
C ALA A 421 -31.76 6.01 11.81
N SER A 422 -30.64 5.37 11.46
CA SER A 422 -29.43 5.35 12.30
C SER A 422 -28.78 6.73 12.48
N PHE A 423 -28.96 7.64 11.51
CA PHE A 423 -28.40 9.00 11.56
C PHE A 423 -29.32 10.03 12.23
N ASN A 424 -30.62 9.77 12.28
CA ASN A 424 -31.59 10.63 12.97
C ASN A 424 -31.36 10.71 14.48
N ILE A 425 -30.53 9.84 15.07
CA ILE A 425 -30.05 9.95 16.45
C ILE A 425 -29.41 11.32 16.73
N ALA A 426 -28.78 11.95 15.72
CA ALA A 426 -28.25 13.31 15.85
C ALA A 426 -29.36 14.36 15.99
N LEU A 427 -30.46 14.23 15.25
CA LEU A 427 -31.64 15.09 15.38
C LEU A 427 -32.34 14.88 16.72
N ASP A 428 -32.43 13.64 17.19
CA ASP A 428 -32.94 13.33 18.52
C ASP A 428 -32.08 13.96 19.63
N ARG A 429 -30.76 13.96 19.46
CA ARG A 429 -29.84 14.69 20.36
C ARG A 429 -30.02 16.19 20.26
N ILE A 430 -30.17 16.75 19.05
CA ILE A 430 -30.44 18.19 18.88
C ILE A 430 -31.73 18.57 19.62
N ASN A 431 -32.77 17.74 19.55
CA ASN A 431 -34.02 17.94 20.29
C ASN A 431 -33.86 17.85 21.82
N GLN A 432 -32.79 17.23 22.34
CA GLN A 432 -32.45 17.26 23.77
C GLN A 432 -31.80 18.58 24.21
N TYR A 433 -31.21 19.32 23.27
CA TYR A 433 -30.55 20.61 23.52
C TYR A 433 -31.35 21.82 22.97
N GLY A 434 -32.35 21.58 22.12
CA GLY A 434 -33.29 22.58 21.62
C GLY A 434 -34.38 22.84 22.65
N ILE A 435 -34.66 24.13 22.91
CA ILE A 435 -35.76 24.58 23.77
C ILE A 435 -37.08 24.51 23.00
#